data_AF-A0A1H8PTC7-F1
#
_entry.id   AF-A0A1H8PTC7-F1
#
_cell.length_a   1.000
_cell.length_b   1.000
_cell.length_c   1.000
_cell.angle_alpha   90.00
_cell.angle_beta   90.00
_cell.angle_gamma   90.00
#
_symmetry.space_group_name_H-M   'P 1'
#
loop_
_entity.id
_entity.type
_entity.pdbx_description
1 polymer ?
#
loop_
_entity_poly.entity_id
_entity_poly.type
_entity_poly.pdbx_seq_one_letter_code
_entity_poly.pdbx_strand_id
1 'polypeptide(L)' 'MITVNSLEDISCEISKLSNLISALELATESLTAADDEYSRQCRDATVGLVEAMRCQLEKARKEVHNQIHEALERKRSA' A
#
# COMPACT_ATOMS: atom_id res chain seq x y z
N MET A 1 -7.16 15.35 17.59
CA MET A 1 -6.40 14.44 18.47
C MET A 1 -6.41 13.06 17.82
N ILE A 2 -5.26 12.56 17.37
CA ILE A 2 -5.16 11.19 16.83
C ILE A 2 -5.12 10.25 18.03
N THR A 3 -6.01 9.27 18.06
CA THR A 3 -6.10 8.25 19.12
C THR A 3 -5.50 6.94 18.63
N VAL A 4 -5.09 6.05 19.55
CA VAL A 4 -4.60 4.72 19.19
C VAL A 4 -5.62 3.95 18.34
N ASN A 5 -6.90 4.03 18.69
CA ASN A 5 -7.98 3.42 17.91
C ASN A 5 -8.02 3.94 16.47
N SER A 6 -7.87 5.26 16.26
CA SER A 6 -7.82 5.82 14.90
C SER A 6 -6.58 5.39 14.12
N LEU A 7 -5.47 5.06 14.77
CA LEU A 7 -4.27 4.54 14.09
C LEU A 7 -4.45 3.05 13.71
N GLU A 8 -5.14 2.27 14.54
CA GLU A 8 -5.51 0.89 14.22
C GLU A 8 -6.48 0.83 13.03
N ASP A 9 -7.46 1.73 12.98
CA ASP A 9 -8.36 1.89 11.83
C ASP A 9 -7.58 2.23 10.54
N ILE A 10 -6.63 3.17 10.61
CA ILE A 10 -5.76 3.51 9.48
C ILE A 10 -4.90 2.31 9.06
N SER A 11 -4.38 1.54 10.01
CA SER A 11 -3.63 0.30 9.73
C SER A 11 -4.49 -0.76 9.01
N CYS A 12 -5.78 -0.86 9.39
CA CYS A 12 -6.75 -1.71 8.71
C CYS A 12 -6.96 -1.26 7.25
N GLU A 13 -7.17 0.04 7.02
CA GLU A 13 -7.33 0.59 5.67
C GLU A 13 -6.08 0.40 4.80
N ILE A 14 -4.88 0.59 5.36
CA ILE A 14 -3.61 0.30 4.68
C ILE A 14 -3.54 -1.18 4.26
N SER A 15 -4.02 -2.09 5.10
CA SER A 15 -4.06 -3.52 4.76
C SER A 15 -5.04 -3.82 3.62
N LYS A 16 -6.20 -3.16 3.59
CA LYS A 16 -7.16 -3.25 2.47
C LYS A 16 -6.55 -2.73 1.17
N LEU A 17 -5.87 -1.59 1.22
CA LEU A 17 -5.15 -1.03 0.07
C LEU A 17 -4.08 -1.99 -0.44
N SER A 18 -3.37 -2.69 0.46
CA SER A 18 -2.38 -3.71 0.07
C SER A 18 -3.01 -4.82 -0.76
N ASN A 19 -4.19 -5.30 -0.35
CA ASN A 19 -4.90 -6.34 -1.09
C ASN A 19 -5.35 -5.85 -2.47
N LEU A 20 -5.80 -4.59 -2.56
CA LEU A 20 -6.18 -3.98 -3.84
C LEU A 20 -4.99 -3.84 -4.79
N ILE A 21 -3.81 -3.47 -4.28
CA ILE A 21 -2.57 -3.40 -5.07
C ILE A 21 -2.20 -4.81 -5.59
N SER A 22 -2.26 -5.84 -4.75
CA SER A 22 -2.00 -7.21 -5.21
C SER A 22 -3.01 -7.70 -6.24
N ALA A 23 -4.28 -7.31 -6.14
CA ALA A 23 -5.26 -7.59 -7.18
C ALA A 23 -4.92 -6.87 -8.50
N LEU A 24 -4.38 -5.65 -8.43
CA LEU A 24 -3.92 -4.89 -9.59
C LEU A 24 -2.66 -5.48 -10.22
N GLU A 25 -1.72 -6.00 -9.42
CA GLU A 25 -0.55 -6.78 -9.90
C GLU A 25 -1.03 -7.95 -10.77
N LEU A 26 -1.94 -8.79 -10.25
CA LEU A 26 -2.51 -9.93 -10.97
C LEU A 26 -3.26 -9.52 -12.25
N ALA A 27 -4.03 -8.43 -12.20
CA ALA A 27 -4.71 -7.90 -13.37
C ALA A 27 -3.72 -7.41 -14.44
N THR A 28 -2.61 -6.80 -14.02
CA THR A 28 -1.57 -6.30 -14.93
C THR A 28 -0.82 -7.44 -15.61
N GLU A 29 -0.53 -8.52 -14.88
CA GLU A 29 0.06 -9.75 -15.44
C GLU A 29 -0.85 -10.41 -16.49
N SER A 30 -2.17 -10.26 -16.35
CA SER A 30 -3.14 -10.80 -17.33
C SER A 30 -3.20 -10.04 -18.67
N LEU A 31 -2.59 -8.84 -18.76
CA LEU A 31 -2.58 -8.01 -19.99
C LEU A 31 -1.58 -8.50 -21.06
N THR A 32 -1.05 -9.71 -20.94
CA THR A 32 -0.01 -10.29 -21.80
C THR A 32 -0.45 -10.66 -23.23
N ALA A 33 -1.71 -10.44 -23.59
CA ALA A 33 -2.28 -10.93 -24.85
C ALA A 33 -2.08 -10.01 -26.08
N ALA A 34 -1.70 -8.74 -25.89
CA ALA A 34 -1.57 -7.78 -26.99
C ALA A 34 -0.09 -7.52 -27.34
N ASP A 35 0.31 -7.87 -28.56
CA ASP A 35 1.71 -7.87 -29.03
C ASP A 35 2.14 -6.53 -29.67
N ASP A 36 1.26 -5.54 -29.71
CA ASP A 36 1.57 -4.21 -30.22
C ASP A 36 2.43 -3.39 -29.24
N GLU A 37 3.21 -2.45 -29.78
CA GLU A 37 4.15 -1.63 -29.00
C GLU A 37 3.44 -0.77 -27.95
N TYR A 38 2.25 -0.26 -28.27
CA TYR A 38 1.47 0.58 -27.37
C TYR A 38 0.98 -0.22 -26.16
N SER A 39 0.44 -1.42 -26.38
CA SER A 39 0.02 -2.32 -25.29
C SER A 39 1.17 -2.70 -24.36
N ARG A 40 2.38 -2.93 -24.89
CA ARG A 40 3.58 -3.19 -24.08
C ARG A 40 3.97 -1.98 -23.23
N GLN A 41 3.98 -0.78 -23.81
CA GLN A 41 4.26 0.46 -23.07
C GLN A 41 3.23 0.70 -21.95
N CYS A 42 1.94 0.49 -22.22
CA CYS A 42 0.89 0.60 -21.21
C CYS A 42 1.03 -0.42 -20.09
N ARG A 43 1.39 -1.66 -20.40
CA ARG A 43 1.65 -2.69 -19.39
C ARG A 43 2.85 -2.30 -18.53
N ASP A 44 3.97 -1.93 -19.12
CA ASP A 44 5.19 -1.59 -18.38
C ASP A 44 4.97 -0.34 -17.49
N ALA A 45 4.21 0.65 -17.98
CA ALA A 45 3.80 1.79 -17.17
C ALA A 45 2.90 1.40 -16.00
N THR A 46 1.98 0.46 -16.21
CA THR A 46 1.08 -0.05 -15.16
C THR A 46 1.86 -0.83 -14.11
N VAL A 47 2.83 -1.68 -14.51
CA VAL A 47 3.75 -2.36 -13.59
C VAL A 47 4.50 -1.33 -12.74
N GLY A 48 5.10 -0.31 -13.36
CA GLY A 48 5.83 0.73 -12.63
C GLY A 48 4.93 1.52 -11.67
N LEU A 49 3.68 1.80 -12.03
CA LEU A 49 2.71 2.44 -11.16
C LEU A 49 2.38 1.57 -9.94
N VAL A 50 2.14 0.28 -10.15
CA VAL A 50 1.83 -0.69 -9.10
C VAL A 50 2.99 -0.83 -8.11
N GLU A 51 4.23 -0.93 -8.61
CA GLU A 51 5.43 -0.95 -7.78
C GLU A 51 5.58 0.33 -6.95
N ALA A 52 5.33 1.50 -7.57
CA ALA A 52 5.38 2.78 -6.87
C ALA A 52 4.32 2.86 -5.77
N MET A 53 3.08 2.42 -6.03
CA MET A 53 2.01 2.36 -5.04
C MET A 53 2.38 1.44 -3.87
N ARG A 54 2.95 0.27 -4.16
CA ARG A 54 3.42 -0.68 -3.14
C ARG A 54 4.50 -0.09 -2.25
N CYS A 55 5.48 0.61 -2.84
CA CYS A 55 6.54 1.28 -2.09
C CYS A 55 5.99 2.37 -1.15
N GLN A 56 5.04 3.19 -1.62
CA GLN A 56 4.42 4.22 -0.80
C GLN A 56 3.58 3.62 0.33
N LEU A 57 2.84 2.54 0.04
CA LEU A 57 2.04 1.86 1.04
C LEU A 57 2.89 1.23 2.14
N GLU A 58 4.04 0.63 1.79
CA GLU A 58 4.96 0.06 2.77
C GLU A 58 5.56 1.14 3.69
N LYS A 59 5.91 2.31 3.14
CA LYS A 59 6.34 3.47 3.92
C LYS A 59 5.26 3.95 4.88
N ALA A 60 4.02 4.10 4.38
CA ALA A 60 2.87 4.51 5.19
C ALA A 60 2.58 3.51 6.31
N ARG A 61 2.63 2.20 6.00
CA ARG A 61 2.44 1.13 6.99
C ARG A 61 3.49 1.19 8.10
N LYS A 62 4.76 1.39 7.73
CA LYS A 62 5.86 1.51 8.69
C LYS A 62 5.68 2.72 9.61
N GLU A 63 5.30 3.85 9.04
CA GLU A 63 5.05 5.08 9.80
C GLU A 63 3.89 4.94 10.78
N VAL A 64 2.75 4.39 10.34
CA VAL A 64 1.61 4.13 11.23
C VAL A 64 1.97 3.16 12.35
N HIS A 65 2.74 2.11 12.04
CA HIS A 65 3.21 1.18 13.06
C HIS A 65 4.09 1.86 14.12
N ASN A 66 5.02 2.73 13.69
CA ASN A 66 5.85 3.52 14.60
C ASN A 66 4.99 4.43 15.50
N GLN A 67 3.99 5.12 14.92
CA GLN A 67 3.10 5.99 15.69
C GLN A 67 2.25 5.23 16.71
N ILE A 68 1.78 4.02 16.37
CA ILE A 68 1.08 3.14 17.32
C ILE A 68 2.02 2.78 18.47
N HIS A 69 3.25 2.36 18.15
CA HIS A 69 4.25 2.00 19.15
C HIS A 69 4.53 3.15 20.12
N GLU A 70 4.85 4.33 19.60
CA GLU A 70 5.09 5.53 20.43
C GLU A 70 3.88 5.91 21.29
N ALA A 71 2.66 5.82 20.73
CA ALA A 71 1.45 6.14 21.47
C ALA A 71 1.19 5.15 22.63
N LEU A 72 1.52 3.87 22.44
CA LEU A 72 1.44 2.86 23.50
C LEU A 72 2.52 3.05 24.57
N GLU A 73 3.75 3.43 24.20
CA GLU A 73 4.81 3.75 25.15
C GLU A 73 4.46 4.96 26.00
N ARG A 74 3.98 6.05 25.39
CA ARG A 74 3.53 7.25 26.11
C ARG A 74 2.43 6.94 27.12
N LYS A 75 1.50 6.02 26.79
CA LYS A 75 0.45 5.56 27.72
C LYS A 75 0.99 4.73 28.89
N ARG A 76 2.12 4.04 28.73
CA ARG A 76 2.74 3.23 29.81
C ARG A 76 3.59 4.07 30.76
N SER A 77 4.11 5.20 30.28
CA SER A 77 4.94 6.11 31.07
C SER A 77 4.16 7.21 31.80
N ALA A 78 2.84 7.31 31.59
CA ALA A 78 1.92 8.24 32.23
C ALA A 78 1.10 7.55 33.32
#